data_AF-A0A820W1Y3-F1
#
_entry.id   AF-A0A820W1Y3-F1
#
_cell.length_a   1.000
_cell.length_b   1.000
_cell.length_c   1.000
_cell.angle_alpha   90.00
_cell.angle_beta   90.00
_cell.angle_gamma   90.00
#
_symmetry.space_group_name_H-M   'P 1'
#
loop_
_entity.id
_entity.type
_entity.pdbx_description
1 polymer ?
#
loop_
_entity_poly.entity_id
_entity_poly.type
_entity_poly.pdbx_seq_one_letter_code
_entity_poly.pdbx_strand_id
1 'polypeptide(L)'
;MNGHYRTLAEYILREITLQQNHSQTFMQKYADAVVLMATRYNIIQLDRLLLILFLRPLEESKTPYVHILFYFMINSNTLSEIIKDFGNIARSISSDIWSMKNFHEKFHCEYIKKNNERFFMEGFIKDYLQSPADRYLPTYYSNMCLRLLPIFELIINRMFEHMPNARIVDTVLPIAQNLFRAHAAPITFLYHTLFVYEKKLREKSNFRQSLIIGMIGNIYHMRKMEWCFSNNFTSYIENYLRLDGEKRQLPSPVFNSRYAIDLLHKLIYFIFLNSSVPIYEKNSYEYNIDWRYNEFANPSLQLIHCLAIEIFFYTGQENFNPWKLFAEPFITADALIPRANFLKYLNAMGLLFSALPEYYWSQLFERMYQIFEHPLLLRCSPTDIMDLLNFRERFCTHTENMVCCFVAVVHSIWLHGSISHLQPFLHLVQTQLLQTIKTENQLLLAFQLIGPFLQRIQTESTKLLLEFVIVPYDLIARVDHHQQSFMNVDTIANFLYHIKYIVVGDAIRDRIETVVNNLHCEKLRSRLHFLCAKTDVSSSIHSQGPSAAATPASVTTVDTSNANIPNHGQIKSVTSTMQMQYPTASMQAQPYGAPSQNIQQNFQLTTNMTNAMGSDGTQQQR
;
A
#
# COMPACT_ATOMS: atom_id res chain seq x y z
N MET A 1 -26.93 -26.40 -10.56
CA MET A 1 -25.67 -26.33 -11.36
C MET A 1 -24.41 -26.22 -10.52
N ASN A 2 -24.22 -25.23 -9.64
CA ASN A 2 -22.95 -25.08 -8.89
C ASN A 2 -22.55 -26.30 -8.05
N GLY A 3 -23.53 -27.04 -7.49
CA GLY A 3 -23.27 -28.34 -6.84
C GLY A 3 -22.64 -29.38 -7.79
N HIS A 4 -23.16 -29.50 -9.02
CA HIS A 4 -22.60 -30.39 -10.04
C HIS A 4 -21.20 -29.97 -10.49
N TYR A 5 -20.90 -28.67 -10.60
CA TYR A 5 -19.53 -28.22 -10.89
C TYR A 5 -18.56 -28.61 -9.77
N ARG A 6 -19.00 -28.58 -8.50
CA ARG A 6 -18.17 -29.04 -7.38
C ARG A 6 -17.94 -30.55 -7.47
N THR A 7 -18.98 -31.36 -7.64
CA THR A 7 -18.82 -32.81 -7.79
C THR A 7 -17.96 -33.16 -9.01
N LEU A 8 -18.13 -32.46 -10.13
CA LEU A 8 -17.33 -32.65 -11.33
C LEU A 8 -15.85 -32.33 -11.09
N ALA A 9 -15.53 -31.22 -10.42
CA ALA A 9 -14.15 -30.89 -10.10
C ALA A 9 -13.53 -31.88 -9.09
N GLU A 10 -14.31 -32.49 -8.19
CA GLU A 10 -13.85 -33.59 -7.33
C GLU A 10 -13.55 -34.85 -8.14
N TYR A 11 -14.45 -35.17 -9.08
CA TYR A 11 -14.28 -36.29 -9.97
C TYR A 11 -13.03 -36.14 -10.85
N ILE A 12 -12.84 -34.97 -11.47
CA ILE A 12 -11.66 -34.61 -12.27
C ILE A 12 -10.38 -34.81 -11.46
N LEU A 13 -10.34 -34.27 -10.24
CA LEU A 13 -9.15 -34.38 -9.40
C LEU A 13 -8.87 -35.82 -8.97
N ARG A 14 -9.92 -36.58 -8.62
CA ARG A 14 -9.80 -37.98 -8.22
C ARG A 14 -9.26 -38.83 -9.37
N GLU A 15 -9.80 -38.67 -10.59
CA GLU A 15 -9.32 -39.36 -11.78
C GLU A 15 -7.84 -39.07 -12.02
N ILE A 16 -7.43 -37.80 -11.99
CA ILE A 16 -6.03 -37.42 -12.20
C ILE A 16 -5.12 -37.99 -11.12
N THR A 17 -5.59 -38.04 -9.87
CA THR A 17 -4.82 -38.58 -8.74
C THR A 17 -4.73 -40.11 -8.78
N LEU A 18 -5.74 -40.81 -9.30
CA LEU A 18 -5.70 -42.27 -9.46
C LEU A 18 -4.80 -42.70 -10.63
N GLN A 19 -4.69 -41.85 -11.65
CA GLN A 19 -3.96 -42.14 -12.89
C GLN A 19 -2.47 -41.71 -12.83
N GLN A 20 -1.88 -41.65 -11.63
CA GLN A 20 -0.50 -41.20 -11.34
C GLN A 20 0.60 -41.82 -12.23
N ASN A 21 0.35 -42.99 -12.81
CA ASN A 21 1.32 -43.77 -13.59
C ASN A 21 1.11 -43.71 -15.12
N HIS A 22 0.11 -43.00 -15.64
CA HIS A 22 -0.15 -42.96 -17.08
C HIS A 22 0.56 -41.81 -17.81
N SER A 23 0.86 -42.04 -19.09
CA SER A 23 1.67 -41.18 -19.96
C SER A 23 1.10 -39.75 -20.11
N GLN A 24 1.97 -38.77 -20.37
CA GLN A 24 1.61 -37.36 -20.65
C GLN A 24 0.46 -37.22 -21.67
N THR A 25 0.38 -38.16 -22.62
CA THR A 25 -0.68 -38.25 -23.63
C THR A 25 -2.09 -38.45 -23.06
N PHE A 26 -2.24 -39.17 -21.95
CA PHE A 26 -3.54 -39.34 -21.28
C PHE A 26 -4.00 -38.01 -20.66
N MET A 27 -3.11 -37.34 -19.93
CA MET A 27 -3.38 -36.04 -19.31
C MET A 27 -3.74 -34.97 -20.34
N GLN A 28 -3.06 -34.97 -21.49
CA GLN A 28 -3.35 -34.08 -22.60
C GLN A 28 -4.75 -34.34 -23.19
N LYS A 29 -5.08 -35.61 -23.51
CA LYS A 29 -6.42 -35.97 -24.01
C LYS A 29 -7.53 -35.63 -23.02
N TYR A 30 -7.28 -35.81 -21.72
CA TYR A 30 -8.23 -35.50 -20.67
C TYR A 30 -8.47 -33.98 -20.56
N ALA A 31 -7.39 -33.18 -20.58
CA ALA A 31 -7.49 -31.73 -20.61
C ALA A 31 -8.21 -31.23 -21.87
N ASP A 32 -7.89 -31.79 -23.04
CA ASP A 32 -8.54 -31.46 -24.31
C ASP A 32 -10.05 -31.79 -24.26
N ALA A 33 -10.44 -32.92 -23.68
CA ALA A 33 -11.84 -33.28 -23.49
C ALA A 33 -12.58 -32.27 -22.60
N VAL A 34 -11.95 -31.81 -21.50
CA VAL A 34 -12.51 -30.77 -20.62
C VAL A 34 -12.67 -29.44 -21.37
N VAL A 35 -11.66 -29.04 -22.15
CA VAL A 35 -11.74 -27.83 -22.98
C VAL A 35 -12.82 -27.95 -24.05
N LEU A 36 -12.99 -29.11 -24.69
CA LEU A 36 -14.04 -29.36 -25.67
C LEU A 36 -15.44 -29.31 -25.05
N MET A 37 -15.63 -29.84 -23.84
CA MET A 37 -16.89 -29.72 -23.10
C MET A 37 -17.28 -28.26 -22.85
N ALA A 38 -16.28 -27.40 -22.65
CA ALA A 38 -16.51 -25.97 -22.42
C ALA A 38 -16.71 -25.18 -23.72
N THR A 39 -15.86 -25.39 -24.72
CA THR A 39 -15.78 -24.55 -25.93
C THR A 39 -16.70 -25.05 -27.05
N ARG A 40 -16.73 -26.35 -27.33
CA ARG A 40 -17.47 -26.93 -28.46
C ARG A 40 -18.89 -27.35 -28.09
N TYR A 41 -19.06 -27.96 -26.92
CA TYR A 41 -20.37 -28.44 -26.48
C TYR A 41 -21.10 -27.46 -25.55
N ASN A 42 -20.38 -26.48 -24.99
CA ASN A 42 -20.90 -25.44 -24.11
C ASN A 42 -21.70 -25.99 -22.90
N ILE A 43 -21.29 -27.15 -22.41
CA ILE A 43 -21.88 -27.81 -21.23
C ILE A 43 -21.37 -27.14 -19.96
N ILE A 44 -20.11 -26.72 -19.97
CA ILE A 44 -19.36 -26.22 -18.82
C ILE A 44 -18.89 -24.80 -19.12
N GLN A 45 -19.09 -23.88 -18.16
CA GLN A 45 -18.45 -22.57 -18.21
C GLN A 45 -17.02 -22.70 -17.63
N LEU A 46 -16.02 -22.47 -18.47
CA LEU A 46 -14.61 -22.72 -18.14
C LEU A 46 -14.13 -21.88 -16.95
N ASP A 47 -14.51 -20.60 -16.93
CA ASP A 47 -14.30 -19.67 -15.83
C ASP A 47 -14.84 -20.22 -14.50
N ARG A 48 -16.08 -20.72 -14.49
CA ARG A 48 -16.66 -21.31 -13.26
C ARG A 48 -15.94 -22.57 -12.81
N LEU A 49 -15.55 -23.44 -13.74
CA LEU A 49 -14.83 -24.68 -13.41
C LEU A 49 -13.45 -24.35 -12.83
N LEU A 50 -12.69 -23.47 -13.48
CA LEU A 50 -11.36 -23.05 -13.01
C LEU A 50 -11.43 -22.37 -11.64
N LEU A 51 -12.39 -21.46 -11.45
CA LEU A 51 -12.59 -20.83 -10.15
C LEU A 51 -12.81 -21.86 -9.04
N ILE A 52 -13.64 -22.87 -9.29
CA ILE A 52 -13.90 -23.94 -8.31
C ILE A 52 -12.69 -24.83 -8.09
N LEU A 53 -11.88 -25.10 -9.12
CA LEU A 53 -10.66 -25.90 -8.97
C LEU A 53 -9.60 -25.20 -8.09
N PHE A 54 -9.41 -23.90 -8.27
CA PHE A 54 -8.34 -23.13 -7.58
C PHE A 54 -8.76 -22.50 -6.24
N LEU A 55 -10.07 -22.37 -5.96
CA LEU A 55 -10.54 -21.95 -4.64
C LEU A 55 -10.59 -23.08 -3.61
N ARG A 56 -10.41 -24.34 -4.01
CA ARG A 56 -10.49 -25.47 -3.10
C ARG A 56 -9.34 -25.48 -2.09
N PRO A 57 -9.62 -25.83 -0.82
CA PRO A 57 -8.58 -26.25 0.11
C PRO A 57 -8.13 -27.65 -0.31
N LEU A 58 -7.06 -27.71 -1.11
CA LEU A 58 -6.45 -28.97 -1.53
C LEU A 58 -5.31 -29.32 -0.57
N GLU A 59 -5.14 -30.61 -0.30
CA GLU A 59 -3.92 -31.12 0.34
C GLU A 59 -2.71 -30.76 -0.53
N GLU A 60 -1.56 -30.52 0.10
CA GLU A 60 -0.32 -30.13 -0.60
C GLU A 60 0.07 -31.13 -1.68
N SER A 61 -0.22 -32.43 -1.47
CA SER A 61 0.04 -33.50 -2.45
C SER A 61 -0.82 -33.43 -3.72
N LYS A 62 -2.05 -32.90 -3.62
CA LYS A 62 -3.03 -32.87 -4.73
C LYS A 62 -2.95 -31.59 -5.56
N THR A 63 -2.35 -30.54 -5.00
CA THR A 63 -2.28 -29.21 -5.62
C THR A 63 -1.47 -29.17 -6.93
N PRO A 64 -0.30 -29.84 -7.04
CA PRO A 64 0.46 -29.88 -8.30
C PRO A 64 -0.34 -30.43 -9.49
N TYR A 65 -1.22 -31.39 -9.25
CA TYR A 65 -2.05 -31.99 -10.31
C TYR A 65 -3.04 -31.01 -10.91
N VAL A 66 -3.57 -30.08 -10.11
CA VAL A 66 -4.45 -29.00 -10.62
C VAL A 66 -3.66 -28.04 -11.50
N HIS A 67 -2.43 -27.68 -11.10
CA HIS A 67 -1.55 -26.85 -11.93
C HIS A 67 -1.13 -27.55 -13.23
N ILE A 68 -0.87 -28.86 -13.20
CA ILE A 68 -0.55 -29.66 -14.38
C ILE A 68 -1.76 -29.77 -15.31
N LEU A 69 -2.95 -30.02 -14.77
CA LEU A 69 -4.18 -30.02 -15.56
C LEU A 69 -4.38 -28.67 -16.24
N PHE A 70 -4.21 -27.57 -15.49
CA PHE A 70 -4.31 -26.23 -16.02
C PHE A 70 -3.29 -25.95 -17.13
N TYR A 71 -2.04 -26.38 -16.95
CA TYR A 71 -1.01 -26.32 -17.98
C TYR A 71 -1.46 -26.98 -19.28
N PHE A 72 -1.99 -28.20 -19.22
CA PHE A 72 -2.48 -28.90 -20.41
C PHE A 72 -3.72 -28.23 -21.01
N MET A 73 -4.64 -27.72 -20.18
CA MET A 73 -5.82 -27.00 -20.69
C MET A 73 -5.43 -25.72 -21.42
N ILE A 74 -4.45 -24.96 -20.91
CA ILE A 74 -3.92 -23.75 -21.56
C ILE A 74 -3.19 -24.06 -22.86
N ASN A 75 -2.48 -25.19 -22.91
CA ASN A 75 -1.78 -25.64 -24.11
C ASN A 75 -2.67 -26.30 -25.14
N SER A 76 -3.96 -26.51 -24.84
CA SER A 76 -4.91 -26.92 -25.85
C SER A 76 -4.97 -25.85 -26.96
N ASN A 77 -4.92 -26.30 -28.22
CA ASN A 77 -4.92 -25.39 -29.37
C ASN A 77 -6.11 -24.43 -29.31
N THR A 78 -7.29 -24.94 -28.94
CA THR A 78 -8.53 -24.16 -28.86
C THR A 78 -8.46 -23.00 -27.86
N LEU A 79 -8.02 -23.24 -26.62
CA LEU A 79 -8.00 -22.18 -25.61
C LEU A 79 -6.85 -21.19 -25.86
N SER A 80 -5.70 -21.68 -26.30
CA SER A 80 -4.55 -20.85 -26.64
C SER A 80 -4.87 -19.90 -27.80
N GLU A 81 -5.54 -20.37 -28.85
CA GLU A 81 -5.97 -19.56 -29.99
C GLU A 81 -6.96 -18.47 -29.56
N ILE A 82 -7.98 -18.80 -28.76
CA ILE A 82 -8.96 -17.81 -28.27
C ILE A 82 -8.27 -16.69 -27.49
N ILE A 83 -7.32 -17.03 -26.61
CA ILE A 83 -6.58 -16.03 -25.81
C ILE A 83 -5.63 -15.21 -26.69
N LYS A 84 -4.98 -15.82 -27.68
CA LYS A 84 -4.13 -15.10 -28.64
C LYS A 84 -4.94 -14.13 -29.49
N ASP A 85 -6.10 -14.56 -29.97
CA ASP A 85 -7.02 -13.72 -30.74
C ASP A 85 -7.52 -12.53 -29.91
N PHE A 86 -7.92 -12.78 -28.66
CA PHE A 86 -8.23 -11.70 -27.72
C PHE A 86 -7.06 -10.73 -27.55
N GLY A 87 -5.85 -11.25 -27.35
CA GLY A 87 -4.64 -10.44 -27.23
C GLY A 87 -4.39 -9.59 -28.47
N ASN A 88 -4.54 -10.16 -29.67
CA ASN A 88 -4.38 -9.45 -30.95
C ASN A 88 -5.41 -8.32 -31.12
N ILE A 89 -6.69 -8.59 -30.82
CA ILE A 89 -7.75 -7.58 -30.85
C ILE A 89 -7.43 -6.48 -29.81
N ALA A 90 -7.01 -6.86 -28.60
CA ALA A 90 -6.61 -5.92 -27.57
C ALA A 90 -5.36 -5.08 -27.94
N ARG A 91 -4.47 -5.56 -28.82
CA ARG A 91 -3.35 -4.75 -29.33
C ARG A 91 -3.80 -3.68 -30.30
N SER A 92 -4.87 -3.94 -31.06
CA SER A 92 -5.40 -3.02 -32.06
C SER A 92 -6.15 -1.82 -31.45
N ILE A 93 -6.40 -1.84 -30.14
CA ILE A 93 -7.17 -0.85 -29.39
C ILE A 93 -6.21 0.05 -28.61
N SER A 94 -6.39 1.37 -28.73
CA SER A 94 -5.70 2.35 -27.88
C SER A 94 -6.05 2.13 -26.40
N SER A 95 -5.09 2.43 -25.52
CA SER A 95 -5.22 2.33 -24.07
C SER A 95 -6.41 3.08 -23.48
N ASP A 96 -6.79 4.21 -24.10
CA ASP A 96 -7.88 5.06 -23.65
C ASP A 96 -9.24 4.56 -24.16
N ILE A 97 -9.72 3.43 -23.62
CA ILE A 97 -10.99 2.80 -23.99
C ILE A 97 -12.17 3.80 -23.95
N TRP A 98 -12.18 4.70 -22.95
CA TRP A 98 -13.22 5.71 -22.77
C TRP A 98 -13.28 6.76 -23.88
N SER A 99 -12.17 6.97 -24.61
CA SER A 99 -12.11 7.91 -25.74
C SER A 99 -12.68 7.32 -27.04
N MET A 100 -12.91 6.00 -27.08
CA MET A 100 -13.33 5.30 -28.28
C MET A 100 -14.84 5.34 -28.50
N LYS A 101 -15.26 5.93 -29.63
CA LYS A 101 -16.67 5.93 -30.07
C LYS A 101 -17.16 4.55 -30.55
N ASN A 102 -16.27 3.72 -31.12
CA ASN A 102 -16.64 2.44 -31.75
C ASN A 102 -16.13 1.22 -30.96
N PHE A 103 -16.00 1.33 -29.63
CA PHE A 103 -15.46 0.25 -28.80
C PHE A 103 -16.25 -1.05 -28.95
N HIS A 104 -17.58 -0.98 -28.89
CA HIS A 104 -18.45 -2.15 -28.97
C HIS A 104 -18.25 -2.92 -30.28
N GLU A 105 -18.20 -2.21 -31.41
CA GLU A 105 -18.04 -2.84 -32.73
C GLU A 105 -16.63 -3.43 -32.93
N LYS A 106 -15.58 -2.68 -32.56
CA LYS A 106 -14.19 -3.10 -32.78
C LYS A 106 -13.69 -4.15 -31.78
N PHE A 107 -14.12 -4.08 -30.52
CA PHE A 107 -13.66 -5.01 -29.50
C PHE A 107 -14.62 -6.17 -29.31
N HIS A 108 -15.87 -5.86 -28.99
CA HIS A 108 -16.82 -6.86 -28.54
C HIS A 108 -17.43 -7.64 -29.71
N CYS A 109 -17.91 -6.96 -30.76
CA CYS A 109 -18.48 -7.63 -31.92
C CYS A 109 -17.41 -8.39 -32.73
N GLU A 110 -16.21 -7.84 -32.90
CA GLU A 110 -15.12 -8.55 -33.59
C GLU A 110 -14.71 -9.82 -32.84
N TYR A 111 -14.63 -9.76 -31.51
CA TYR A 111 -14.36 -10.93 -30.69
C TYR A 111 -15.46 -11.98 -30.82
N ILE A 112 -16.74 -11.62 -30.66
CA ILE A 112 -17.86 -12.57 -30.74
C ILE A 112 -17.99 -13.19 -32.13
N LYS A 113 -17.70 -12.42 -33.20
CA LYS A 113 -17.69 -12.96 -34.57
C LYS A 113 -16.68 -14.09 -34.75
N LYS A 114 -15.51 -13.99 -34.11
CA LYS A 114 -14.45 -15.01 -34.15
C LYS A 114 -14.69 -16.13 -33.15
N ASN A 115 -15.07 -15.77 -31.93
CA ASN A 115 -15.16 -16.64 -30.75
C ASN A 115 -16.59 -16.66 -30.20
N ASN A 116 -17.53 -17.17 -30.99
CA ASN A 116 -18.96 -17.17 -30.67
C ASN A 116 -19.24 -17.88 -29.33
N GLU A 117 -19.64 -17.10 -28.31
CA GLU A 117 -19.96 -17.60 -26.98
C GLU A 117 -21.41 -18.07 -26.89
N ARG A 118 -21.60 -19.34 -26.53
CA ARG A 118 -22.91 -19.96 -26.36
C ARG A 118 -23.12 -20.33 -24.91
N PHE A 119 -24.25 -19.94 -24.33
CA PHE A 119 -24.51 -20.11 -22.89
C PHE A 119 -25.55 -21.20 -22.56
N PHE A 120 -26.35 -21.63 -23.53
CA PHE A 120 -27.47 -22.54 -23.32
C PHE A 120 -27.24 -23.96 -23.85
N MET A 121 -26.00 -24.46 -23.76
CA MET A 121 -25.62 -25.81 -24.22
C MET A 121 -25.97 -26.09 -25.69
N GLU A 122 -25.97 -25.06 -26.52
CA GLU A 122 -26.39 -25.13 -27.92
C GLU A 122 -25.48 -26.01 -28.77
N GLY A 123 -24.23 -26.22 -28.34
CA GLY A 123 -23.33 -27.20 -28.96
C GLY A 123 -23.78 -28.65 -28.76
N PHE A 124 -24.54 -28.91 -27.69
CA PHE A 124 -25.09 -30.22 -27.33
C PHE A 124 -26.55 -30.39 -27.81
N ILE A 125 -27.35 -29.33 -27.79
CA ILE A 125 -28.81 -29.35 -28.09
C ILE A 125 -29.10 -28.97 -29.56
N LYS A 126 -28.14 -29.16 -30.49
CA LYS A 126 -28.28 -28.74 -31.90
C LYS A 126 -29.54 -29.26 -32.62
N ASP A 127 -30.17 -30.32 -32.10
CA ASP A 127 -31.27 -31.02 -32.78
C ASP A 127 -32.68 -30.76 -32.22
N TYR A 128 -32.86 -30.02 -31.11
CA TYR A 128 -34.14 -30.04 -30.37
C TYR A 128 -34.86 -28.70 -30.08
N LEU A 129 -34.34 -27.53 -30.44
CA LEU A 129 -35.01 -26.25 -30.10
C LEU A 129 -35.06 -25.23 -31.25
N GLN A 130 -36.25 -24.63 -31.42
CA GLN A 130 -36.50 -23.44 -32.23
C GLN A 130 -35.68 -22.25 -31.72
N SER A 131 -35.20 -21.45 -32.68
CA SER A 131 -34.32 -20.26 -32.60
C SER A 131 -33.90 -19.78 -31.19
N PRO A 132 -32.62 -19.85 -30.81
CA PRO A 132 -32.12 -19.45 -29.48
C PRO A 132 -32.10 -17.94 -29.20
N ALA A 133 -32.37 -17.10 -30.21
CA ALA A 133 -32.09 -15.66 -30.17
C ALA A 133 -32.84 -14.91 -29.06
N ASP A 134 -34.07 -15.34 -28.72
CA ASP A 134 -34.92 -14.65 -27.74
C ASP A 134 -34.53 -14.91 -26.27
N ARG A 135 -33.53 -15.77 -26.01
CA ARG A 135 -33.08 -16.11 -24.64
C ARG A 135 -31.80 -15.39 -24.21
N TYR A 136 -31.09 -14.73 -25.11
CA TYR A 136 -29.85 -14.04 -24.77
C TYR A 136 -30.14 -12.68 -24.17
N LEU A 137 -29.56 -12.42 -23.00
CA LEU A 137 -29.51 -11.06 -22.45
C LEU A 137 -28.50 -10.22 -23.26
N PRO A 138 -28.76 -8.91 -23.43
CA PRO A 138 -27.82 -8.01 -24.09
C PRO A 138 -26.44 -8.06 -23.43
N THR A 139 -25.42 -8.40 -24.21
CA THR A 139 -24.02 -8.38 -23.78
C THR A 139 -23.31 -7.26 -24.52
N TYR A 140 -22.72 -6.31 -23.78
CA TYR A 140 -22.08 -5.13 -24.36
C TYR A 140 -20.55 -5.16 -24.27
N TYR A 141 -20.02 -5.78 -23.20
CA TYR A 141 -18.60 -5.74 -22.84
C TYR A 141 -18.04 -7.12 -22.45
N SER A 142 -18.84 -7.95 -21.80
CA SER A 142 -18.36 -9.22 -21.22
C SER A 142 -17.96 -10.22 -22.31
N ASN A 143 -16.82 -10.89 -22.09
CA ASN A 143 -16.43 -12.08 -22.83
C ASN A 143 -15.68 -13.04 -21.89
N MET A 144 -15.44 -14.25 -22.34
CA MET A 144 -14.79 -15.32 -21.59
C MET A 144 -13.40 -14.90 -21.13
N CYS A 145 -12.61 -14.24 -21.98
CA CYS A 145 -11.25 -13.78 -21.63
C CYS A 145 -11.27 -12.76 -20.48
N LEU A 146 -12.20 -11.82 -20.49
CA LEU A 146 -12.39 -10.84 -19.40
C LEU A 146 -12.91 -11.50 -18.12
N ARG A 147 -13.78 -12.52 -18.22
CA ARG A 147 -14.22 -13.29 -17.05
C ARG A 147 -13.13 -14.18 -16.47
N LEU A 148 -12.21 -14.65 -17.32
CA LEU A 148 -11.04 -15.42 -16.91
C LEU A 148 -9.98 -14.56 -16.21
N LEU A 149 -9.91 -13.26 -16.50
CA LEU A 149 -8.86 -12.37 -15.99
C LEU A 149 -8.73 -12.39 -14.44
N PRO A 150 -9.79 -12.19 -13.63
CA PRO A 150 -9.69 -12.31 -12.16
C PRO A 150 -9.33 -13.73 -11.70
N ILE A 151 -9.69 -14.75 -12.48
CA ILE A 151 -9.33 -16.15 -12.17
C ILE A 151 -7.85 -16.37 -12.44
N PHE A 152 -7.29 -15.76 -13.47
CA PHE A 152 -5.85 -15.79 -13.73
C PHE A 152 -5.04 -15.13 -12.61
N GLU A 153 -5.53 -14.02 -12.02
CA GLU A 153 -4.93 -13.45 -10.82
C GLU A 153 -4.86 -14.47 -9.67
N LEU A 154 -5.99 -15.14 -9.39
CA LEU A 154 -6.06 -16.19 -8.37
C LEU A 154 -5.11 -17.36 -8.69
N ILE A 155 -5.08 -17.81 -9.94
CA ILE A 155 -4.22 -18.92 -10.37
C ILE A 155 -2.76 -18.56 -10.18
N ILE A 156 -2.35 -17.37 -10.59
CA ILE A 156 -0.99 -16.86 -10.42
C ILE A 156 -0.63 -16.83 -8.91
N ASN A 157 -1.52 -16.33 -8.05
CA ASN A 157 -1.33 -16.34 -6.60
C ASN A 157 -1.18 -17.76 -6.02
N ARG A 158 -2.05 -18.69 -6.42
CA ARG A 158 -1.94 -20.11 -6.04
C ARG A 158 -0.64 -20.75 -6.53
N MET A 159 -0.18 -20.37 -7.72
CA MET A 159 1.12 -20.81 -8.23
C MET A 159 2.26 -20.28 -7.36
N PHE A 160 2.20 -19.06 -6.82
CA PHE A 160 3.19 -18.57 -5.85
C PHE A 160 3.10 -19.28 -4.50
N GLU A 161 1.91 -19.71 -4.08
CA GLU A 161 1.73 -20.41 -2.82
C GLU A 161 2.37 -21.80 -2.82
N HIS A 162 2.11 -22.58 -3.87
CA HIS A 162 2.49 -23.99 -3.96
C HIS A 162 3.72 -24.24 -4.84
N MET A 163 4.20 -23.22 -5.54
CA MET A 163 5.44 -23.22 -6.32
C MET A 163 5.55 -24.40 -7.30
N PRO A 164 4.72 -24.43 -8.37
CA PRO A 164 4.76 -25.47 -9.37
C PRO A 164 6.07 -25.44 -10.17
N ASN A 165 6.30 -26.50 -10.95
CA ASN A 165 7.46 -26.64 -11.84
C ASN A 165 7.63 -25.38 -12.73
N ALA A 166 8.85 -24.85 -12.83
CA ALA A 166 9.16 -23.61 -13.57
C ALA A 166 8.60 -23.60 -15.00
N ARG A 167 8.63 -24.76 -15.67
CA ARG A 167 8.07 -24.96 -17.03
C ARG A 167 6.60 -24.60 -17.16
N ILE A 168 5.79 -24.90 -16.13
CA ILE A 168 4.37 -24.59 -16.14
C ILE A 168 4.18 -23.09 -16.27
N VAL A 169 4.99 -22.33 -15.54
CA VAL A 169 4.79 -20.90 -15.47
C VAL A 169 5.38 -20.19 -16.68
N ASP A 170 6.53 -20.63 -17.18
CA ASP A 170 7.12 -20.12 -18.43
C ASP A 170 6.14 -20.23 -19.60
N THR A 171 5.19 -21.16 -19.51
CA THR A 171 4.13 -21.37 -20.51
C THR A 171 2.85 -20.60 -20.19
N VAL A 172 2.42 -20.56 -18.93
CA VAL A 172 1.21 -19.85 -18.50
C VAL A 172 1.39 -18.34 -18.60
N LEU A 173 2.56 -17.81 -18.25
CA LEU A 173 2.79 -16.38 -18.14
C LEU A 173 2.69 -15.64 -19.49
N PRO A 174 3.28 -16.09 -20.60
CA PRO A 174 3.08 -15.48 -21.93
C PRO A 174 1.61 -15.44 -22.37
N ILE A 175 0.81 -16.43 -21.94
CA ILE A 175 -0.62 -16.49 -22.28
C ILE A 175 -1.41 -15.53 -21.39
N ALA A 176 -1.08 -15.49 -20.09
CA ALA A 176 -1.65 -14.54 -19.15
C ALA A 176 -1.37 -13.09 -19.59
N GLN A 177 -0.17 -12.78 -20.08
CA GLN A 177 0.21 -11.46 -20.59
C GLN A 177 -0.77 -10.88 -21.61
N ASN A 178 -1.30 -11.71 -22.53
CA ASN A 178 -2.29 -11.28 -23.51
C ASN A 178 -3.63 -10.87 -22.85
N LEU A 179 -3.99 -11.51 -21.73
CA LEU A 179 -5.18 -11.17 -20.95
C LEU A 179 -4.94 -9.91 -20.11
N PHE A 180 -3.80 -9.82 -19.42
CA PHE A 180 -3.45 -8.68 -18.56
C PHE A 180 -3.38 -7.34 -19.31
N ARG A 181 -3.30 -7.37 -20.63
CA ARG A 181 -3.44 -6.19 -21.49
C ARG A 181 -4.76 -5.43 -21.29
N ALA A 182 -5.84 -6.15 -21.01
CA ALA A 182 -7.17 -5.59 -20.74
C ALA A 182 -7.46 -5.43 -19.24
N HIS A 183 -6.45 -5.62 -18.39
CA HIS A 183 -6.62 -5.54 -16.94
C HIS A 183 -6.89 -4.10 -16.49
N ALA A 184 -7.80 -3.92 -15.53
CA ALA A 184 -8.09 -2.60 -14.97
C ALA A 184 -6.91 -2.09 -14.13
N ALA A 185 -6.45 -2.90 -13.16
CA ALA A 185 -5.43 -2.52 -12.17
C ALA A 185 -4.18 -3.45 -12.15
N PRO A 186 -3.45 -3.61 -13.26
CA PRO A 186 -2.34 -4.56 -13.34
C PRO A 186 -1.13 -4.18 -12.48
N ILE A 187 -0.87 -2.88 -12.25
CA ILE A 187 0.26 -2.45 -11.40
C ILE A 187 -0.08 -2.75 -9.94
N THR A 188 -1.32 -2.49 -9.53
CA THR A 188 -1.81 -2.85 -8.20
C THR A 188 -1.75 -4.35 -7.95
N PHE A 189 -2.17 -5.18 -8.92
CA PHE A 189 -2.07 -6.64 -8.83
C PHE A 189 -0.60 -7.09 -8.66
N LEU A 190 0.29 -6.60 -9.54
CA LEU A 190 1.70 -6.97 -9.51
C LEU A 190 2.37 -6.54 -8.19
N TYR A 191 2.12 -5.32 -7.74
CA TYR A 191 2.64 -4.82 -6.47
C TYR A 191 2.20 -5.69 -5.29
N HIS A 192 0.89 -5.96 -5.13
CA HIS A 192 0.40 -6.77 -4.02
C HIS A 192 0.95 -8.19 -4.05
N THR A 193 1.02 -8.79 -5.24
CA THR A 193 1.57 -10.14 -5.42
C THR A 193 3.03 -10.20 -4.97
N LEU A 194 3.85 -9.24 -5.39
CA LEU A 194 5.26 -9.17 -5.02
C LEU A 194 5.45 -8.84 -3.53
N PHE A 195 4.60 -7.97 -2.97
CA PHE A 195 4.63 -7.57 -1.57
C PHE A 195 4.28 -8.75 -0.64
N VAL A 196 3.18 -9.46 -0.93
CA VAL A 196 2.68 -10.56 -0.09
C VAL A 196 3.58 -11.79 -0.18
N TYR A 197 4.04 -12.15 -1.38
CA TYR A 197 4.86 -13.34 -1.59
C TYR A 197 6.38 -13.06 -1.57
N GLU A 198 6.82 -11.90 -1.05
CA GLU A 198 8.23 -11.48 -1.00
C GLU A 198 9.14 -12.60 -0.50
N LYS A 199 8.82 -13.20 0.66
CA LYS A 199 9.63 -14.27 1.27
C LYS A 199 9.79 -15.48 0.35
N LYS A 200 8.75 -15.86 -0.38
CA LYS A 200 8.78 -17.01 -1.30
C LYS A 200 9.47 -16.68 -2.63
N LEU A 201 9.42 -15.42 -3.05
CA LEU A 201 9.98 -14.94 -4.31
C LEU A 201 11.44 -14.51 -4.22
N ARG A 202 11.96 -14.27 -3.02
CA ARG A 202 13.34 -13.85 -2.79
C ARG A 202 14.36 -14.83 -3.37
N GLU A 203 14.16 -16.12 -3.14
CA GLU A 203 15.07 -17.18 -3.59
C GLU A 203 14.92 -17.50 -5.08
N LYS A 204 13.80 -17.09 -5.71
CA LYS A 204 13.48 -17.37 -7.11
C LYS A 204 13.52 -16.09 -7.95
N SER A 205 14.69 -15.47 -8.02
CA SER A 205 14.93 -14.22 -8.75
C SER A 205 14.49 -14.29 -10.22
N ASN A 206 14.88 -15.35 -10.95
CA ASN A 206 14.52 -15.55 -12.37
C ASN A 206 13.01 -15.50 -12.59
N PHE A 207 12.27 -16.12 -11.68
CA PHE A 207 10.82 -16.25 -11.78
C PHE A 207 10.10 -14.91 -11.60
N ARG A 208 10.51 -14.20 -10.56
CA ARG A 208 10.00 -12.86 -10.25
C ARG A 208 10.33 -11.88 -11.37
N GLN A 209 11.55 -11.93 -11.91
CA GLN A 209 11.96 -11.10 -13.03
C GLN A 209 11.13 -11.38 -14.28
N SER A 210 10.92 -12.66 -14.64
CA SER A 210 10.06 -13.04 -15.76
C SER A 210 8.63 -12.51 -15.61
N LEU A 211 8.05 -12.58 -14.41
CA LEU A 211 6.73 -12.01 -14.10
C LEU A 211 6.70 -10.50 -14.35
N ILE A 212 7.63 -9.77 -13.75
CA ILE A 212 7.70 -8.30 -13.84
C ILE A 212 7.91 -7.88 -15.30
N ILE A 213 8.87 -8.47 -16.01
CA ILE A 213 9.14 -8.18 -17.41
C ILE A 213 7.91 -8.47 -18.27
N GLY A 214 7.28 -9.62 -18.04
CA GLY A 214 6.09 -10.03 -18.78
C GLY A 214 4.92 -9.08 -18.63
N MET A 215 4.62 -8.66 -17.39
CA MET A 215 3.51 -7.76 -17.12
C MET A 215 3.83 -6.32 -17.54
N ILE A 216 4.95 -5.76 -17.08
CA ILE A 216 5.33 -4.37 -17.37
C ILE A 216 5.59 -4.17 -18.86
N GLY A 217 6.28 -5.11 -19.53
CA GLY A 217 6.58 -5.02 -20.96
C GLY A 217 5.34 -4.83 -21.85
N ASN A 218 4.21 -5.42 -21.48
CA ASN A 218 2.96 -5.29 -22.23
C ASN A 218 2.19 -4.00 -21.92
N ILE A 219 2.38 -3.45 -20.72
CA ILE A 219 1.62 -2.28 -20.22
C ILE A 219 2.37 -0.98 -20.52
N TYR A 220 3.69 -1.02 -20.50
CA TYR A 220 4.59 0.13 -20.58
C TYR A 220 4.28 1.05 -21.76
N HIS A 221 4.31 0.51 -22.99
CA HIS A 221 4.06 1.30 -24.20
C HIS A 221 2.59 1.70 -24.37
N MET A 222 1.64 0.88 -23.89
CA MET A 222 0.23 1.19 -24.06
C MET A 222 -0.21 2.33 -23.16
N ARG A 223 0.19 2.31 -21.89
CA ARG A 223 -0.25 3.29 -20.88
C ARG A 223 0.66 4.52 -20.77
N LYS A 224 1.58 4.72 -21.72
CA LYS A 224 2.55 5.84 -21.73
C LYS A 224 3.27 5.99 -20.38
N MET A 225 3.73 4.87 -19.81
CA MET A 225 4.31 4.83 -18.45
C MET A 225 5.82 5.16 -18.41
N GLU A 226 6.35 5.80 -19.44
CA GLU A 226 7.78 6.11 -19.58
C GLU A 226 8.30 6.96 -18.42
N TRP A 227 7.46 7.86 -17.91
CA TRP A 227 7.77 8.69 -16.76
C TRP A 227 7.70 7.95 -15.41
N CYS A 228 7.12 6.74 -15.32
CA CYS A 228 7.00 6.00 -14.05
C CYS A 228 8.29 5.21 -13.71
N PHE A 229 8.83 4.48 -14.67
CA PHE A 229 10.01 3.63 -14.49
C PHE A 229 11.31 4.34 -14.85
N SER A 230 12.44 3.92 -14.28
CA SER A 230 13.73 4.51 -14.67
C SER A 230 14.12 4.15 -16.12
N ASN A 231 14.98 4.98 -16.71
CA ASN A 231 15.46 4.75 -18.07
C ASN A 231 16.31 3.47 -18.17
N ASN A 232 17.09 3.15 -17.14
CA ASN A 232 17.92 1.95 -17.11
C ASN A 232 17.05 0.68 -17.06
N PHE A 233 16.02 0.69 -16.21
CA PHE A 233 15.08 -0.42 -16.09
C PHE A 233 14.27 -0.61 -17.38
N THR A 234 13.75 0.49 -17.93
CA THR A 234 13.04 0.47 -19.21
C THR A 234 13.90 -0.09 -20.34
N SER A 235 15.10 0.44 -20.52
CA SER A 235 16.02 0.00 -21.59
C SER A 235 16.35 -1.48 -21.45
N TYR A 236 16.47 -1.97 -20.21
CA TYR A 236 16.66 -3.39 -19.95
C TYR A 236 15.44 -4.21 -20.38
N ILE A 237 14.21 -3.81 -20.03
CA ILE A 237 12.99 -4.50 -20.44
C ILE A 237 12.88 -4.52 -21.97
N GLU A 238 13.08 -3.39 -22.64
CA GLU A 238 13.00 -3.33 -24.11
C GLU A 238 14.03 -4.25 -24.79
N ASN A 239 15.28 -4.24 -24.29
CA ASN A 239 16.31 -5.13 -24.80
C ASN A 239 15.99 -6.60 -24.52
N TYR A 240 15.42 -6.92 -23.36
CA TYR A 240 15.00 -8.28 -23.02
C TYR A 240 13.87 -8.76 -23.93
N LEU A 241 12.88 -7.91 -24.22
CA LEU A 241 11.74 -8.25 -25.08
C LEU A 241 12.13 -8.43 -26.56
N ARG A 242 13.20 -7.78 -27.02
CA ARG A 242 13.73 -7.93 -28.38
C ARG A 242 14.49 -9.25 -28.60
N LEU A 243 14.83 -9.98 -27.53
CA LEU A 243 15.54 -11.26 -27.64
C LEU A 243 14.56 -12.40 -27.94
N ASP A 244 14.68 -12.98 -29.14
CA ASP A 244 14.01 -14.24 -29.50
C ASP A 244 14.62 -15.44 -28.74
N GLY A 245 13.85 -16.53 -28.69
CA GLY A 245 14.07 -17.73 -27.86
C GLY A 245 15.51 -18.27 -27.74
N GLU A 246 15.71 -19.00 -26.64
CA GLU A 246 16.94 -19.65 -26.14
C GLU A 246 18.11 -18.74 -25.70
N LYS A 247 18.19 -17.48 -26.15
CA LYS A 247 19.23 -16.51 -25.69
C LYS A 247 18.72 -15.42 -24.74
N ARG A 248 17.72 -15.71 -23.90
CA ARG A 248 17.26 -14.79 -22.83
C ARG A 248 18.20 -14.82 -21.62
N GLN A 249 19.47 -14.55 -21.83
CA GLN A 249 20.43 -14.31 -20.76
C GLN A 249 21.01 -12.91 -20.94
N LEU A 250 20.21 -11.90 -20.59
CA LEU A 250 20.73 -10.55 -20.39
C LEU A 250 21.11 -10.45 -18.91
N PRO A 251 22.39 -10.19 -18.56
CA PRO A 251 22.78 -10.03 -17.17
C PRO A 251 21.91 -8.95 -16.54
N SER A 252 21.34 -9.26 -15.37
CA SER A 252 20.50 -8.28 -14.68
C SER A 252 21.32 -7.02 -14.40
N PRO A 253 20.73 -5.82 -14.57
CA PRO A 253 21.41 -4.58 -14.27
C PRO A 253 21.85 -4.56 -12.80
N VAL A 254 23.00 -3.94 -12.55
CA VAL A 254 23.53 -3.80 -11.19
C VAL A 254 22.85 -2.62 -10.52
N PHE A 255 22.31 -2.84 -9.32
CA PHE A 255 21.70 -1.80 -8.51
C PHE A 255 22.75 -1.22 -7.53
N ASN A 256 23.06 0.07 -7.65
CA ASN A 256 24.03 0.75 -6.80
C ASN A 256 23.41 1.94 -6.04
N SER A 257 24.15 2.52 -5.09
CA SER A 257 23.65 3.65 -4.28
C SER A 257 23.33 4.88 -5.12
N ARG A 258 24.05 5.10 -6.23
CA ARG A 258 23.76 6.22 -7.15
C ARG A 258 22.37 6.06 -7.78
N TYR A 259 22.09 4.87 -8.28
CA TYR A 259 20.80 4.53 -8.87
C TYR A 259 19.67 4.63 -7.84
N ALA A 260 19.90 4.15 -6.61
CA ALA A 260 18.94 4.31 -5.51
C ALA A 260 18.57 5.80 -5.27
N ILE A 261 19.58 6.68 -5.25
CA ILE A 261 19.40 8.13 -5.08
C ILE A 261 18.72 8.76 -6.30
N ASP A 262 19.01 8.28 -7.52
CA ASP A 262 18.34 8.75 -8.73
C ASP A 262 16.85 8.37 -8.71
N LEU A 263 16.46 7.21 -8.17
CA LEU A 263 15.05 6.84 -7.94
C LEU A 263 14.39 7.78 -6.91
N LEU A 264 15.07 8.10 -5.82
CA LEU A 264 14.57 9.08 -4.83
C LEU A 264 14.45 10.48 -5.44
N HIS A 265 15.43 10.89 -6.25
CA HIS A 265 15.39 12.17 -6.96
C HIS A 265 14.18 12.24 -7.88
N LYS A 266 13.89 11.15 -8.59
CA LYS A 266 12.68 11.03 -9.41
C LYS A 266 11.43 11.24 -8.56
N LEU A 267 11.31 10.53 -7.45
CA LEU A 267 10.18 10.71 -6.53
C LEU A 267 10.03 12.17 -6.09
N ILE A 268 11.13 12.85 -5.79
CA ILE A 268 11.12 14.27 -5.38
C ILE A 268 10.76 15.20 -6.52
N TYR A 269 11.27 14.96 -7.71
CA TYR A 269 10.97 15.76 -8.89
C TYR A 269 9.47 15.78 -9.16
N PHE A 270 8.85 14.59 -9.16
CA PHE A 270 7.43 14.45 -9.46
C PHE A 270 6.51 14.84 -8.30
N ILE A 271 6.88 14.54 -7.05
CA ILE A 271 6.02 14.80 -5.88
C ILE A 271 6.26 16.20 -5.28
N PHE A 272 7.51 16.63 -5.11
CA PHE A 272 7.85 17.76 -4.24
C PHE A 272 8.32 19.02 -5.00
N LEU A 273 9.10 18.90 -6.08
CA LEU A 273 9.61 20.06 -6.83
C LEU A 273 8.57 20.66 -7.76
N ASN A 274 7.62 19.84 -8.20
CA ASN A 274 6.52 20.22 -9.05
C ASN A 274 5.30 20.81 -8.29
N SER A 275 5.45 21.16 -7.01
CA SER A 275 4.39 21.67 -6.13
C SER A 275 4.12 23.18 -6.23
N SER A 276 4.93 23.94 -6.99
CA SER A 276 4.77 25.38 -7.20
C SER A 276 3.68 25.76 -8.24
N VAL A 277 2.98 24.79 -8.82
CA VAL A 277 1.78 25.01 -9.63
C VAL A 277 0.66 24.12 -9.09
N PRO A 278 -0.56 24.65 -8.84
CA PRO A 278 -1.68 23.87 -8.33
C PRO A 278 -1.95 22.60 -9.15
N ILE A 279 -2.23 21.49 -8.47
CA ILE A 279 -2.47 20.16 -9.07
C ILE A 279 -3.61 20.19 -10.11
N TYR A 280 -4.56 21.11 -9.96
CA TYR A 280 -5.71 21.30 -10.87
C TYR A 280 -5.42 22.19 -12.08
N GLU A 281 -4.29 22.91 -12.09
CA GLU A 281 -3.81 23.68 -13.26
C GLU A 281 -2.69 22.95 -14.01
N LYS A 282 -2.04 21.99 -13.35
CA LYS A 282 -1.18 20.97 -13.99
C LYS A 282 -1.97 19.89 -14.76
N ASN A 283 -3.15 20.25 -15.26
CA ASN A 283 -3.99 19.37 -16.06
C ASN A 283 -3.17 18.79 -17.20
N SER A 284 -3.05 17.47 -17.26
CA SER A 284 -3.13 16.68 -18.49
C SER A 284 -2.09 16.90 -19.61
N TYR A 285 -1.30 17.97 -19.67
CA TYR A 285 -0.53 18.32 -20.85
C TYR A 285 0.88 17.71 -20.88
N GLU A 286 1.56 17.57 -19.74
CA GLU A 286 2.89 16.92 -19.69
C GLU A 286 2.81 15.39 -19.78
N TYR A 287 1.72 14.79 -19.29
CA TYR A 287 1.58 13.33 -19.19
C TYR A 287 0.43 12.75 -20.02
N ASN A 288 -0.54 13.57 -20.45
CA ASN A 288 -1.70 13.13 -21.25
C ASN A 288 -2.44 11.91 -20.68
N ILE A 289 -2.60 11.87 -19.35
CA ILE A 289 -3.28 10.80 -18.59
C ILE A 289 -4.46 11.41 -17.83
N ASP A 290 -5.65 10.81 -18.00
CA ASP A 290 -6.85 11.13 -17.22
C ASP A 290 -6.97 10.19 -16.01
N TRP A 291 -6.67 10.71 -14.82
CA TRP A 291 -6.62 9.94 -13.58
C TRP A 291 -7.97 9.32 -13.17
N ARG A 292 -9.09 9.77 -13.73
CA ARG A 292 -10.43 9.21 -13.43
C ARG A 292 -10.60 7.78 -13.93
N TYR A 293 -9.88 7.41 -14.98
CA TYR A 293 -9.99 6.11 -15.65
C TYR A 293 -8.77 5.22 -15.43
N ASN A 294 -7.87 5.62 -14.53
CA ASN A 294 -6.67 4.86 -14.18
C ASN A 294 -6.83 4.16 -12.83
N GLU A 295 -5.95 3.18 -12.60
CA GLU A 295 -5.97 2.37 -11.37
C GLU A 295 -5.60 3.18 -10.11
N PHE A 296 -4.90 4.31 -10.28
CA PHE A 296 -4.49 5.21 -9.22
C PHE A 296 -5.16 6.57 -9.35
N ALA A 297 -5.47 7.19 -8.21
CA ALA A 297 -6.14 8.49 -8.17
C ALA A 297 -5.22 9.68 -8.51
N ASN A 298 -3.90 9.50 -8.43
CA ASN A 298 -2.93 10.57 -8.64
C ASN A 298 -1.56 10.02 -9.09
N PRO A 299 -0.71 10.87 -9.71
CA PRO A 299 0.60 10.47 -10.21
C PRO A 299 1.55 9.99 -9.11
N SER A 300 1.49 10.60 -7.93
CA SER A 300 2.37 10.26 -6.81
C SER A 300 2.20 8.80 -6.38
N LEU A 301 0.95 8.35 -6.28
CA LEU A 301 0.62 6.99 -5.88
C LEU A 301 1.07 5.97 -6.93
N GLN A 302 0.82 6.25 -8.21
CA GLN A 302 1.30 5.40 -9.31
C GLN A 302 2.82 5.30 -9.31
N LEU A 303 3.52 6.43 -9.16
CA LEU A 303 4.98 6.47 -9.15
C LEU A 303 5.57 5.64 -8.01
N ILE A 304 5.02 5.75 -6.79
CA ILE A 304 5.49 4.96 -5.64
C ILE A 304 5.35 3.46 -5.92
N HIS A 305 4.21 3.00 -6.44
CA HIS A 305 3.99 1.59 -6.74
C HIS A 305 4.90 1.09 -7.87
N CYS A 306 5.10 1.87 -8.93
CA CYS A 306 6.02 1.53 -10.00
C CYS A 306 7.48 1.44 -9.52
N LEU A 307 7.92 2.39 -8.69
CA LEU A 307 9.26 2.35 -8.10
C LEU A 307 9.44 1.17 -7.16
N ALA A 308 8.42 0.81 -6.36
CA ALA A 308 8.45 -0.38 -5.52
C ALA A 308 8.58 -1.66 -6.36
N ILE A 309 7.83 -1.78 -7.46
CA ILE A 309 7.95 -2.92 -8.40
C ILE A 309 9.34 -2.97 -9.03
N GLU A 310 9.89 -1.81 -9.41
CA GLU A 310 11.24 -1.73 -9.94
C GLU A 310 12.27 -2.22 -8.90
N ILE A 311 12.12 -1.85 -7.63
CA ILE A 311 12.98 -2.35 -6.54
C ILE A 311 12.82 -3.86 -6.34
N PHE A 312 11.59 -4.36 -6.39
CA PHE A 312 11.32 -5.79 -6.31
C PHE A 312 12.06 -6.57 -7.39
N PHE A 313 12.24 -6.03 -8.60
CA PHE A 313 13.00 -6.68 -9.67
C PHE A 313 14.43 -7.07 -9.26
N TYR A 314 15.11 -6.24 -8.47
CA TYR A 314 16.52 -6.44 -8.07
C TYR A 314 16.72 -7.30 -6.82
N THR A 315 15.63 -7.70 -6.16
CA THR A 315 15.72 -8.37 -4.85
C THR A 315 16.39 -9.75 -4.92
N GLY A 316 17.29 -10.09 -3.99
CA GLY A 316 17.99 -11.38 -4.04
C GLY A 316 19.12 -11.48 -5.07
N GLN A 317 19.53 -10.36 -5.68
CA GLN A 317 20.87 -10.26 -6.27
C GLN A 317 21.93 -10.19 -5.16
N GLU A 318 23.12 -10.76 -5.40
CA GLU A 318 24.19 -10.87 -4.38
C GLU A 318 24.59 -9.54 -3.73
N ASN A 319 24.57 -8.45 -4.50
CA ASN A 319 24.96 -7.11 -4.05
C ASN A 319 23.79 -6.23 -3.60
N PHE A 320 22.56 -6.74 -3.66
CA PHE A 320 21.38 -5.96 -3.33
C PHE A 320 21.10 -5.98 -1.82
N ASN A 321 21.54 -4.94 -1.12
CA ASN A 321 21.15 -4.68 0.26
C ASN A 321 20.35 -3.36 0.34
N PRO A 322 19.02 -3.43 0.51
CA PRO A 322 18.16 -2.25 0.43
C PRO A 322 18.48 -1.18 1.49
N TRP A 323 18.78 -1.59 2.72
CA TRP A 323 19.16 -0.64 3.78
C TRP A 323 20.47 0.09 3.44
N LYS A 324 21.50 -0.66 3.02
CA LYS A 324 22.80 -0.08 2.63
C LYS A 324 22.69 0.87 1.43
N LEU A 325 21.78 0.57 0.50
CA LEU A 325 21.61 1.34 -0.73
C LEU A 325 20.77 2.60 -0.52
N PHE A 326 19.72 2.53 0.30
CA PHE A 326 18.78 3.63 0.49
C PHE A 326 19.01 4.42 1.78
N ALA A 327 19.24 3.78 2.93
CA ALA A 327 19.26 4.45 4.24
C ALA A 327 20.66 4.86 4.70
N GLU A 328 21.67 4.00 4.50
CA GLU A 328 23.05 4.28 4.93
C GLU A 328 23.63 5.59 4.38
N PRO A 329 23.40 5.99 3.10
CA PRO A 329 23.93 7.25 2.57
C PRO A 329 23.46 8.50 3.33
N PHE A 330 22.28 8.45 3.97
CA PHE A 330 21.79 9.54 4.82
C PHE A 330 22.50 9.59 6.18
N ILE A 331 22.93 8.43 6.69
CA ILE A 331 23.59 8.29 7.99
C ILE A 331 25.06 8.71 7.88
N THR A 332 25.74 8.32 6.80
CA THR A 332 27.14 8.67 6.54
C THR A 332 27.30 10.06 5.90
N ALA A 333 26.20 10.78 5.65
CA ALA A 333 26.18 12.07 4.96
C ALA A 333 26.92 12.02 3.61
N ASP A 334 26.57 11.03 2.78
CA ASP A 334 27.17 10.82 1.47
C ASP A 334 26.98 12.05 0.56
N ALA A 335 28.05 12.44 -0.16
CA ALA A 335 28.08 13.59 -1.05
C ALA A 335 27.10 13.46 -2.24
N LEU A 336 26.56 12.27 -2.48
CA LEU A 336 25.56 12.02 -3.52
C LEU A 336 24.22 12.73 -3.26
N ILE A 337 23.90 13.06 -2.00
CA ILE A 337 22.61 13.66 -1.64
C ILE A 337 22.72 15.19 -1.57
N PRO A 338 21.94 15.94 -2.37
CA PRO A 338 21.96 17.40 -2.33
C PRO A 338 21.48 17.95 -0.99
N ARG A 339 22.36 18.65 -0.27
CA ARG A 339 22.09 19.21 1.06
C ARG A 339 20.88 20.15 1.10
N ALA A 340 20.70 20.96 0.06
CA ALA A 340 19.58 21.90 -0.07
C ALA A 340 18.19 21.22 -0.03
N ASN A 341 18.11 19.97 -0.49
CA ASN A 341 16.87 19.20 -0.54
C ASN A 341 16.91 17.96 0.39
N PHE A 342 17.86 17.88 1.32
CA PHE A 342 18.10 16.69 2.14
C PHE A 342 16.83 16.17 2.82
N LEU A 343 16.05 17.05 3.44
CA LEU A 343 14.79 16.67 4.10
C LEU A 343 13.75 16.11 3.11
N LYS A 344 13.71 16.60 1.86
CA LYS A 344 12.82 16.05 0.82
C LYS A 344 13.26 14.64 0.41
N TYR A 345 14.56 14.39 0.31
CA TYR A 345 15.12 13.06 0.07
C TYR A 345 14.82 12.10 1.22
N LEU A 346 14.97 12.58 2.45
CA LEU A 346 14.64 11.82 3.64
C LEU A 346 13.16 11.42 3.66
N ASN A 347 12.27 12.36 3.33
CA ASN A 347 10.83 12.12 3.25
C ASN A 347 10.47 11.14 2.13
N ALA A 348 11.07 11.29 0.95
CA ALA A 348 10.94 10.37 -0.18
C ALA A 348 11.37 8.94 0.17
N MET A 349 12.48 8.80 0.90
CA MET A 349 12.96 7.50 1.39
C MET A 349 11.96 6.88 2.38
N GLY A 350 11.43 7.66 3.32
CA GLY A 350 10.41 7.17 4.27
C GLY A 350 9.13 6.70 3.57
N LEU A 351 8.64 7.48 2.60
CA LEU A 351 7.50 7.09 1.75
C LEU A 351 7.76 5.79 0.99
N LEU A 352 8.95 5.65 0.39
CA LEU A 352 9.32 4.44 -0.34
C LEU A 352 9.38 3.22 0.57
N PHE A 353 10.02 3.31 1.74
CA PHE A 353 10.06 2.21 2.71
C PHE A 353 8.67 1.81 3.22
N SER A 354 7.73 2.75 3.35
CA SER A 354 6.35 2.43 3.74
C SER A 354 5.60 1.57 2.70
N ALA A 355 6.04 1.60 1.44
CA ALA A 355 5.50 0.79 0.36
C ALA A 355 6.29 -0.53 0.15
N LEU A 356 7.26 -0.84 1.01
CA LEU A 356 8.09 -2.04 0.90
C LEU A 356 7.86 -3.00 2.10
N PRO A 357 7.94 -4.32 1.88
CA PRO A 357 7.86 -5.31 2.96
C PRO A 357 8.92 -5.16 4.05
N GLU A 358 8.72 -5.85 5.18
CA GLU A 358 9.61 -5.80 6.35
C GLU A 358 11.09 -6.03 6.03
N TYR A 359 11.40 -6.93 5.10
CA TYR A 359 12.75 -7.23 4.69
C TYR A 359 13.59 -6.01 4.27
N TYR A 360 12.96 -5.00 3.67
CA TYR A 360 13.67 -3.85 3.13
C TYR A 360 14.16 -2.89 4.22
N TRP A 361 13.49 -2.88 5.36
CA TRP A 361 13.80 -2.01 6.49
C TRP A 361 14.17 -2.79 7.76
N SER A 362 14.22 -4.12 7.75
CA SER A 362 14.54 -4.94 8.93
C SER A 362 15.93 -4.65 9.51
N GLN A 363 16.90 -4.26 8.68
CA GLN A 363 18.25 -3.86 9.12
C GLN A 363 18.26 -2.58 9.96
N LEU A 364 17.18 -1.80 9.95
CA LEU A 364 16.98 -0.67 10.87
C LEU A 364 17.25 -1.09 12.32
N PHE A 365 16.78 -2.29 12.69
CA PHE A 365 16.86 -2.78 14.05
C PHE A 365 18.29 -3.14 14.47
N GLU A 366 19.03 -3.82 13.60
CA GLU A 366 20.45 -4.12 13.84
C GLU A 366 21.28 -2.84 13.92
N ARG A 367 21.01 -1.87 13.04
CA ARG A 367 21.66 -0.56 13.09
C ARG A 367 21.30 0.23 14.33
N MET A 368 20.07 0.13 14.81
CA MET A 368 19.67 0.75 16.05
C MET A 368 20.54 0.26 17.20
N TYR A 369 20.70 -1.07 17.35
CA TYR A 369 21.59 -1.65 18.35
C TYR A 369 23.02 -1.09 18.27
N GLN A 370 23.58 -1.03 17.06
CA GLN A 370 24.93 -0.48 16.84
C GLN A 370 25.05 1.00 17.22
N ILE A 371 24.01 1.81 16.97
CA ILE A 371 23.98 3.22 17.36
C ILE A 371 23.89 3.38 18.88
N PHE A 372 23.10 2.55 19.56
CA PHE A 372 23.01 2.57 21.02
C PHE A 372 24.34 2.18 21.69
N GLU A 373 25.14 1.30 21.08
CA GLU A 373 26.48 0.95 21.56
C GLU A 373 27.59 1.87 21.03
N HIS A 374 27.25 2.87 20.22
CA HIS A 374 28.27 3.66 19.53
C HIS A 374 29.13 4.47 20.52
N PRO A 375 30.46 4.52 20.35
CA PRO A 375 31.35 5.22 21.28
C PRO A 375 31.03 6.70 21.44
N LEU A 376 30.52 7.36 20.40
CA LEU A 376 30.10 8.77 20.49
C LEU A 376 28.99 8.97 21.52
N LEU A 377 28.04 8.03 21.63
CA LEU A 377 26.94 8.13 22.59
C LEU A 377 27.41 7.81 24.01
N LEU A 378 28.26 6.79 24.15
CA LEU A 378 28.79 6.33 25.43
C LEU A 378 29.81 7.30 26.06
N ARG A 379 30.60 8.00 25.23
CA ARG A 379 31.63 8.94 25.68
C ARG A 379 31.18 10.39 25.69
N CYS A 380 29.98 10.70 25.17
CA CYS A 380 29.44 12.06 25.19
C CYS A 380 29.22 12.50 26.64
N SER A 381 29.60 13.74 26.94
CA SER A 381 29.26 14.34 28.22
C SER A 381 27.73 14.44 28.34
N PRO A 382 27.14 14.28 29.54
CA PRO A 382 25.69 14.36 29.70
C PRO A 382 25.09 15.73 29.34
N THR A 383 25.88 16.80 29.35
CA THR A 383 25.43 18.15 28.99
C THR A 383 25.31 18.35 27.49
N ASP A 384 26.18 17.71 26.71
CA ASP A 384 26.29 17.95 25.27
C ASP A 384 25.36 17.04 24.46
N ILE A 385 24.66 16.10 25.11
CA ILE A 385 23.78 15.12 24.46
C ILE A 385 22.59 15.77 23.74
N MET A 386 22.01 16.83 24.33
CA MET A 386 20.88 17.53 23.73
C MET A 386 21.29 18.20 22.42
N ASP A 387 22.48 18.82 22.41
CA ASP A 387 23.07 19.39 21.20
C ASP A 387 23.49 18.29 20.22
N LEU A 388 23.96 17.14 20.70
CA LEU A 388 24.31 15.97 19.87
C LEU A 388 23.10 15.46 19.08
N LEU A 389 21.92 15.43 19.70
CA LEU A 389 20.67 14.92 19.13
C LEU A 389 19.93 15.97 18.30
N ASN A 390 20.27 17.26 18.41
CA ASN A 390 19.65 18.34 17.65
C ASN A 390 20.08 18.31 16.17
N PHE A 391 19.33 17.54 15.37
CA PHE A 391 19.58 17.41 13.93
C PHE A 391 19.54 18.77 13.21
N ARG A 392 18.56 19.63 13.51
CA ARG A 392 18.33 20.87 12.77
C ARG A 392 19.52 21.82 12.89
N GLU A 393 19.98 22.04 14.11
CA GLU A 393 21.09 22.96 14.39
C GLU A 393 22.40 22.44 13.77
N ARG A 394 22.73 21.17 14.00
CA ARG A 394 23.94 20.54 13.45
C ARG A 394 23.97 20.50 11.94
N PHE A 395 22.82 20.22 11.33
CA PHE A 395 22.68 20.26 9.88
C PHE A 395 22.89 21.70 9.37
N CYS A 396 22.33 22.71 10.01
CA CYS A 396 22.60 24.11 9.63
C CYS A 396 24.07 24.51 9.79
N THR A 397 24.77 23.98 10.81
CA THR A 397 26.18 24.32 11.10
C THR A 397 27.22 23.44 10.42
N HIS A 398 26.82 22.46 9.61
CA HIS A 398 27.74 21.50 8.96
C HIS A 398 28.53 20.61 9.94
N THR A 399 27.93 20.28 11.09
CA THR A 399 28.52 19.45 12.15
C THR A 399 27.66 18.23 12.47
N GLU A 400 26.92 17.74 11.47
CA GLU A 400 26.13 16.52 11.54
C GLU A 400 26.96 15.32 12.00
N ASN A 401 26.33 14.48 12.80
CA ASN A 401 26.91 13.24 13.29
C ASN A 401 26.01 12.06 12.91
N MET A 402 26.58 10.86 12.98
CA MET A 402 25.87 9.62 12.66
C MET A 402 24.58 9.45 13.46
N VAL A 403 24.57 9.84 14.74
CA VAL A 403 23.46 9.63 15.68
C VAL A 403 22.26 10.51 15.32
N CYS A 404 22.45 11.81 15.07
CA CYS A 404 21.37 12.72 14.71
C CYS A 404 20.82 12.41 13.31
N CYS A 405 21.67 12.02 12.36
CA CYS A 405 21.23 11.58 11.04
C CYS A 405 20.42 10.28 11.12
N PHE A 406 20.84 9.34 11.98
CA PHE A 406 20.08 8.12 12.23
C PHE A 406 18.69 8.42 12.80
N VAL A 407 18.59 9.29 13.82
CA VAL A 407 17.28 9.71 14.37
C VAL A 407 16.38 10.27 13.27
N ALA A 408 16.90 11.13 12.40
CA ALA A 408 16.14 11.70 11.29
C ALA A 408 15.63 10.61 10.31
N VAL A 409 16.47 9.62 9.97
CA VAL A 409 16.10 8.47 9.14
C VAL A 409 14.97 7.67 9.79
N VAL A 410 15.11 7.32 11.07
CA VAL A 410 14.08 6.56 11.80
C VAL A 410 12.75 7.34 11.83
N HIS A 411 12.83 8.62 12.16
CA HIS A 411 11.64 9.47 12.22
C HIS A 411 10.93 9.56 10.87
N SER A 412 11.66 9.63 9.76
CA SER A 412 11.06 9.65 8.43
C SER A 412 10.38 8.33 8.06
N ILE A 413 11.01 7.19 8.36
CA ILE A 413 10.40 5.87 8.10
C ILE A 413 9.12 5.73 8.93
N TRP A 414 9.16 6.10 10.20
CA TRP A 414 8.00 5.98 11.09
C TRP A 414 6.93 7.02 10.83
N LEU A 415 7.26 8.17 10.24
CA LEU A 415 6.26 9.15 9.84
C LEU A 415 5.31 8.57 8.78
N HIS A 416 5.84 7.78 7.84
CA HIS A 416 5.07 7.20 6.72
C HIS A 416 4.64 5.75 6.95
N GLY A 417 5.30 5.01 7.83
CA GLY A 417 4.96 3.62 8.14
C GLY A 417 3.56 3.50 8.75
N SER A 418 2.79 2.48 8.39
CA SER A 418 1.51 2.14 9.05
C SER A 418 1.73 1.70 10.51
N ILE A 419 0.66 1.68 11.32
CA ILE A 419 0.71 1.17 12.70
C ILE A 419 1.33 -0.23 12.81
N SER A 420 1.15 -1.07 11.78
CA SER A 420 1.74 -2.41 11.71
C SER A 420 3.26 -2.40 11.63
N HIS A 421 3.88 -1.33 11.12
CA HIS A 421 5.34 -1.15 11.12
C HIS A 421 5.88 -0.83 12.53
N LEU A 422 5.07 -0.25 13.40
CA LEU A 422 5.46 0.13 14.76
C LEU A 422 5.40 -1.04 15.75
N GLN A 423 4.61 -2.08 15.46
CA GLN A 423 4.48 -3.24 16.36
C GLN A 423 5.77 -4.09 16.47
N PRO A 424 6.48 -4.43 15.37
CA PRO A 424 7.78 -5.08 15.46
C PRO A 424 8.80 -4.25 16.24
N PHE A 425 8.74 -2.92 16.10
CA PHE A 425 9.58 -2.03 16.89
C PHE A 425 9.27 -2.13 18.39
N LEU A 426 8.01 -2.11 18.81
CA LEU A 426 7.65 -2.30 20.22
C LEU A 426 8.24 -3.59 20.79
N HIS A 427 8.06 -4.68 20.05
CA HIS A 427 8.58 -5.98 20.46
C HIS A 427 10.11 -5.94 20.60
N LEU A 428 10.80 -5.31 19.65
CA LEU A 428 12.25 -5.15 19.69
C LEU A 428 12.70 -4.27 20.86
N VAL A 429 11.97 -3.20 21.18
CA VAL A 429 12.30 -2.35 22.30
C VAL A 429 12.20 -3.12 23.62
N GLN A 430 11.10 -3.84 23.82
CA GLN A 430 10.85 -4.62 25.03
C GLN A 430 11.83 -5.79 25.20
N THR A 431 12.25 -6.43 24.10
CA THR A 431 13.09 -7.64 24.15
C THR A 431 14.58 -7.34 24.10
N GLN A 432 15.03 -6.51 23.16
CA GLN A 432 16.45 -6.31 22.85
C GLN A 432 16.98 -4.97 23.36
N LEU A 433 16.35 -3.84 22.98
CA LEU A 433 16.87 -2.53 23.38
C LEU A 433 16.82 -2.32 24.89
N LEU A 434 15.78 -2.84 25.54
CA LEU A 434 15.70 -2.83 26.99
C LEU A 434 16.90 -3.55 27.61
N GLN A 435 17.55 -4.50 26.93
CA GLN A 435 18.76 -5.15 27.45
C GLN A 435 20.04 -4.33 27.27
N THR A 436 20.10 -3.54 26.19
CA THR A 436 21.28 -2.77 25.78
C THR A 436 21.41 -1.44 26.54
N ILE A 437 20.30 -0.80 26.86
CA ILE A 437 20.27 0.54 27.46
C ILE A 437 20.69 0.46 28.94
N LYS A 438 21.81 1.13 29.27
CA LYS A 438 22.42 1.17 30.61
C LYS A 438 22.82 2.57 31.05
N THR A 439 22.96 3.51 30.13
CA THR A 439 23.40 4.88 30.43
C THR A 439 22.31 5.90 30.19
N GLU A 440 22.43 7.06 30.85
CA GLU A 440 21.52 8.19 30.69
C GLU A 440 21.47 8.73 29.25
N ASN A 441 22.61 8.78 28.54
CA ASN A 441 22.63 9.26 27.15
C ASN A 441 21.84 8.33 26.21
N GLN A 442 21.92 7.02 26.43
CA GLN A 442 21.13 6.03 25.70
C GLN A 442 19.63 6.19 25.99
N LEU A 443 19.26 6.45 27.25
CA LEU A 443 17.87 6.72 27.62
C LEU A 443 17.29 7.93 26.87
N LEU A 444 18.04 9.03 26.81
CA LEU A 444 17.60 10.24 26.10
C LEU A 444 17.45 10.02 24.60
N LEU A 445 18.35 9.24 23.97
CA LEU A 445 18.19 8.84 22.58
C LEU A 445 16.91 8.01 22.38
N ALA A 446 16.61 7.07 23.28
CA ALA A 446 15.38 6.27 23.21
C ALA A 446 14.12 7.14 23.32
N PHE A 447 14.13 8.15 24.21
CA PHE A 447 13.03 9.10 24.32
C PHE A 447 12.87 9.94 23.06
N GLN A 448 13.97 10.39 22.45
CA GLN A 448 13.93 11.15 21.20
C GLN A 448 13.36 10.32 20.04
N LEU A 449 13.61 9.01 20.01
CA LEU A 449 13.01 8.10 19.03
C LEU A 449 11.51 7.94 19.28
N ILE A 450 11.10 7.60 20.52
CA ILE A 450 9.71 7.21 20.85
C ILE A 450 8.77 8.42 20.91
N GLY A 451 9.20 9.51 21.53
CA GLY A 451 8.36 10.65 21.91
C GLY A 451 7.46 11.20 20.79
N PRO A 452 8.00 11.55 19.61
CA PRO A 452 7.22 12.14 18.51
C PRO A 452 6.06 11.28 18.01
N PHE A 453 6.08 9.96 18.23
CA PHE A 453 5.09 9.02 17.70
C PHE A 453 3.99 8.66 18.71
N LEU A 454 4.13 9.05 19.98
CA LEU A 454 3.15 8.72 21.01
C LEU A 454 1.75 9.27 20.71
N GLN A 455 1.66 10.52 20.23
CA GLN A 455 0.38 11.13 19.85
C GLN A 455 -0.27 10.42 18.65
N ARG A 456 0.55 9.97 17.69
CA ARG A 456 0.08 9.20 16.54
C ARG A 456 -0.46 7.84 16.99
N ILE A 457 0.28 7.13 17.83
CA ILE A 457 -0.14 5.83 18.39
C ILE A 457 -1.43 6.00 19.21
N GLN A 458 -1.57 7.09 19.96
CA GLN A 458 -2.80 7.40 20.71
C GLN A 458 -4.02 7.52 19.79
N THR A 459 -3.86 8.14 18.62
CA THR A 459 -4.93 8.33 17.63
C THR A 459 -5.28 7.02 16.92
N GLU A 460 -4.29 6.19 16.60
CA GLU A 460 -4.47 4.98 15.80
C GLU A 460 -4.82 3.73 16.64
N SER A 461 -4.27 3.59 17.85
CA SER A 461 -4.52 2.43 18.74
C SER A 461 -4.18 2.70 20.20
N THR A 462 -5.21 2.92 21.03
CA THR A 462 -5.05 3.09 22.48
C THR A 462 -4.48 1.85 23.17
N LYS A 463 -4.76 0.65 22.66
CA LYS A 463 -4.19 -0.59 23.24
C LYS A 463 -2.66 -0.61 23.08
N LEU A 464 -2.18 -0.34 21.87
CA LEU A 464 -0.75 -0.31 21.57
C LEU A 464 -0.06 0.81 22.34
N LEU A 465 -0.74 1.95 22.52
CA LEU A 465 -0.24 3.07 23.32
C LEU A 465 0.12 2.65 24.75
N LEU A 466 -0.77 1.92 25.44
CA LEU A 466 -0.53 1.51 26.82
C LEU A 466 0.73 0.63 26.93
N GLU A 467 0.94 -0.26 25.96
CA GLU A 467 2.13 -1.11 25.91
C GLU A 467 3.41 -0.31 25.61
N PHE A 468 3.32 0.72 24.74
CA PHE A 468 4.43 1.61 24.41
C PHE A 468 4.83 2.53 25.56
N VAL A 469 3.87 3.06 26.30
CA VAL A 469 4.15 4.08 27.31
C VAL A 469 4.81 3.49 28.55
N ILE A 470 4.60 2.21 28.82
CA ILE A 470 5.30 1.47 29.88
C ILE A 470 6.81 1.42 29.61
N VAL A 471 7.22 1.34 28.34
CA VAL A 471 8.63 1.17 27.94
C VAL A 471 9.55 2.27 28.49
N PRO A 472 9.24 3.58 28.34
CA PRO A 472 10.02 4.64 28.99
C PRO A 472 10.26 4.44 30.49
N TYR A 473 9.26 3.97 31.24
CA TYR A 473 9.40 3.75 32.69
C TYR A 473 10.29 2.55 33.00
N ASP A 474 10.12 1.43 32.28
CA ASP A 474 10.97 0.24 32.46
C ASP A 474 12.44 0.54 32.08
N LEU A 475 12.68 1.39 31.07
CA LEU A 475 14.02 1.85 30.70
C LEU A 475 14.68 2.70 31.80
N ILE A 476 13.93 3.61 32.43
CA ILE A 476 14.43 4.42 33.54
C ILE A 476 14.86 3.54 34.70
N ALA A 477 14.00 2.60 35.10
CA ALA A 477 14.30 1.68 36.20
C ALA A 477 15.63 0.95 35.95
N ARG A 478 15.84 0.48 34.71
CA ARG A 478 17.07 -0.20 34.34
C ARG A 478 18.30 0.70 34.38
N VAL A 479 18.21 1.93 33.86
CA VAL A 479 19.35 2.87 33.88
C VAL A 479 19.69 3.26 35.31
N ASP A 480 18.68 3.45 36.16
CA ASP A 480 18.88 3.74 37.58
C ASP A 480 19.61 2.61 38.33
N HIS A 481 19.36 1.34 37.98
CA HIS A 481 20.12 0.21 38.51
C HIS A 481 21.60 0.19 38.06
N HIS A 482 21.93 0.76 36.90
CA HIS A 482 23.27 0.72 36.33
C HIS A 482 24.08 2.01 36.56
N GLN A 483 23.43 3.14 36.77
CA GLN A 483 24.05 4.46 36.90
C GLN A 483 23.65 5.11 38.23
N GLN A 484 24.64 5.51 39.04
CA GLN A 484 24.41 6.04 40.40
C GLN A 484 23.82 7.45 40.43
N SER A 485 23.95 8.24 39.35
CA SER A 485 23.51 9.63 39.31
C SER A 485 23.04 10.04 37.92
N PHE A 486 21.90 10.74 37.86
CA PHE A 486 21.39 11.38 36.65
C PHE A 486 21.73 12.87 36.62
N MET A 487 22.11 13.39 35.47
CA MET A 487 22.42 14.81 35.25
C MET A 487 21.24 15.59 34.66
N ASN A 488 20.49 14.97 33.74
CA ASN A 488 19.37 15.54 32.99
C ASN A 488 18.02 15.15 33.60
N VAL A 489 17.95 15.11 34.94
CA VAL A 489 16.75 14.72 35.71
C VAL A 489 15.51 15.54 35.29
N ASP A 490 15.70 16.83 35.06
CA ASP A 490 14.63 17.78 34.77
C ASP A 490 13.99 17.50 33.41
N THR A 491 14.83 17.26 32.40
CA THR A 491 14.39 16.92 31.04
C THR A 491 13.64 15.59 31.03
N ILE A 492 14.17 14.58 31.74
CA ILE A 492 13.52 13.26 31.87
C ILE A 492 12.17 13.41 32.56
N ALA A 493 12.10 14.12 33.68
CA ALA A 493 10.86 14.32 34.43
C ALA A 493 9.81 15.09 33.60
N ASN A 494 10.22 16.17 32.93
CA ASN A 494 9.33 16.96 32.08
C ASN A 494 8.72 16.12 30.95
N PHE A 495 9.52 15.26 30.32
CA PHE A 495 9.04 14.35 29.28
C PHE A 495 8.02 13.35 29.84
N LEU A 496 8.27 12.75 31.00
CA LEU A 496 7.32 11.83 31.63
C LEU A 496 6.02 12.51 32.08
N TYR A 497 6.10 13.75 32.57
CA TYR A 497 4.91 14.53 32.88
C TYR A 497 4.11 14.87 31.63
N HIS A 498 4.78 15.16 30.51
CA HIS A 498 4.12 15.35 29.22
C HIS A 498 3.36 14.08 28.81
N ILE A 499 3.99 12.91 28.93
CA ILE A 499 3.34 11.61 28.67
C ILE A 499 2.10 11.42 29.56
N LYS A 500 2.21 11.69 30.88
CA LYS A 500 1.09 11.57 31.81
C LYS A 500 -0.05 12.50 31.42
N TYR A 501 0.19 13.80 31.29
CA TYR A 501 -0.90 14.78 31.17
C TYR A 501 -1.48 14.89 29.75
N ILE A 502 -0.69 14.63 28.70
CA ILE A 502 -1.13 14.81 27.32
C ILE A 502 -1.55 13.48 26.67
N VAL A 503 -0.89 12.37 27.02
CA VAL A 503 -0.99 11.13 26.25
C VAL A 503 -1.85 10.07 26.96
N VAL A 504 -1.56 9.74 28.23
CA VAL A 504 -2.14 8.55 28.89
C VAL A 504 -3.09 8.86 30.05
N GLY A 505 -2.94 10.01 30.70
CA GLY A 505 -3.66 10.33 31.94
C GLY A 505 -3.31 9.33 33.05
N ASP A 506 -4.35 8.77 33.68
CA ASP A 506 -4.23 7.86 34.82
C ASP A 506 -4.26 6.37 34.44
N ALA A 507 -4.29 6.01 33.14
CA ALA A 507 -4.56 4.64 32.70
C ALA A 507 -3.49 3.58 33.08
N ILE A 508 -2.26 4.01 33.38
CA ILE A 508 -1.14 3.12 33.76
C ILE A 508 -0.55 3.45 35.15
N ARG A 509 -1.28 4.22 35.96
CA ARG A 509 -0.79 4.76 37.25
C ARG A 509 -0.20 3.68 38.14
N ASP A 510 -0.92 2.58 38.36
CA ASP A 510 -0.51 1.55 39.32
C ASP A 510 0.84 0.91 38.94
N ARG A 511 1.11 0.79 37.63
CA ARG A 511 2.38 0.29 37.11
C ARG A 511 3.49 1.34 37.21
N ILE A 512 3.19 2.61 36.94
CA ILE A 512 4.14 3.72 37.13
C ILE A 512 4.54 3.83 38.60
N GLU A 513 3.58 3.77 39.53
CA GLU A 513 3.82 3.90 40.97
C GLU A 513 4.77 2.81 41.47
N THR A 514 4.56 1.57 41.01
CA THR A 514 5.48 0.46 41.30
C THR A 514 6.90 0.75 40.82
N VAL A 515 7.06 1.29 39.62
CA VAL A 515 8.38 1.61 39.05
C VAL A 515 9.03 2.78 39.80
N VAL A 516 8.31 3.88 40.02
CA VAL A 516 8.82 5.10 40.66
C VAL A 516 9.24 4.85 42.10
N ASN A 517 8.49 4.02 42.84
CA ASN A 517 8.84 3.65 44.22
C ASN A 517 10.13 2.82 44.31
N ASN A 518 10.45 2.06 43.26
CA ASN A 518 11.64 1.20 43.20
C ASN A 518 12.90 1.92 42.67
N LEU A 519 12.82 3.21 42.31
CA LEU A 519 13.98 3.98 41.85
C LEU A 519 14.92 4.32 43.02
N HIS A 520 16.21 4.05 42.85
CA HIS A 520 17.28 4.37 43.81
C HIS A 520 17.68 5.84 43.77
N CYS A 521 17.61 6.51 42.62
CA CYS A 521 17.95 7.93 42.51
C CYS A 521 16.89 8.81 43.19
N GLU A 522 17.21 9.28 44.39
CA GLU A 522 16.31 10.10 45.21
C GLU A 522 15.92 11.44 44.53
N LYS A 523 16.82 12.02 43.74
CA LYS A 523 16.54 13.25 42.95
C LYS A 523 15.47 13.01 41.89
N LEU A 524 15.51 11.86 41.22
CA LEU A 524 14.52 11.52 40.21
C LEU A 524 13.19 11.14 40.88
N ARG A 525 13.22 10.35 41.95
CA ARG A 525 12.03 9.96 42.71
C ARG A 525 11.25 11.17 43.26
N SER A 526 11.96 12.14 43.83
CA SER A 526 11.33 13.38 44.35
C SER A 526 10.70 14.23 43.23
N ARG A 527 11.39 14.35 42.08
CA ARG A 527 10.88 15.07 40.90
C ARG A 527 9.66 14.38 40.26
N LEU A 528 9.61 13.04 40.29
CA LEU A 528 8.51 12.25 39.73
C LEU A 528 7.35 12.02 40.71
N HIS A 529 7.40 12.57 41.93
CA HIS A 529 6.40 12.33 42.97
C HIS A 529 4.95 12.60 42.51
N PHE A 530 4.72 13.64 41.72
CA PHE A 530 3.38 14.00 41.23
C PHE A 530 2.88 13.13 40.07
N LEU A 531 3.71 12.23 39.51
CA LEU A 531 3.22 11.24 38.56
C LEU A 531 2.28 10.22 39.21
N CYS A 532 2.41 9.98 40.52
CA CYS A 532 1.56 9.05 41.26
C CYS A 532 0.32 9.73 41.87
N ALA A 533 0.29 11.07 41.93
CA ALA A 533 -0.85 11.83 42.44
C ALA A 533 -2.06 11.73 41.49
N LYS A 534 -3.27 11.55 42.05
CA LYS A 534 -4.52 11.60 41.28
C LYS A 534 -4.71 12.98 40.67
N THR A 535 -5.07 13.02 39.39
CA THR A 535 -5.51 14.25 38.73
C THR A 535 -6.91 14.61 39.20
N ASP A 536 -7.03 15.31 40.33
CA ASP A 536 -8.31 15.84 40.82
C ASP A 536 -8.77 17.03 39.96
N VAL A 537 -9.25 16.75 38.75
CA VAL A 537 -10.00 17.73 37.95
C VAL A 537 -11.47 17.66 38.37
N SER A 538 -11.78 18.06 39.62
CA SER A 538 -13.17 18.36 40.08
C SER A 538 -13.31 18.78 41.56
N SER A 539 -12.36 19.52 42.15
CA SER A 539 -12.54 19.97 43.55
C SER A 539 -11.74 21.22 43.95
N SER A 540 -11.78 22.29 43.16
CA SER A 540 -11.32 23.61 43.65
C SER A 540 -12.11 24.80 43.09
N ILE A 541 -13.41 24.64 42.89
CA ILE A 541 -14.33 25.77 42.76
C ILE A 541 -15.49 25.53 43.73
N HIS A 542 -15.61 26.45 44.71
CA HIS A 542 -16.62 26.57 45.76
C HIS A 542 -16.50 25.68 47.01
N SER A 543 -15.95 26.28 48.07
CA SER A 543 -16.68 26.41 49.35
C SER A 543 -15.87 27.24 50.36
N GLN A 544 -15.91 28.56 50.26
CA GLN A 544 -15.84 29.41 51.45
C GLN A 544 -16.82 30.57 51.31
N GLY A 545 -17.81 30.57 52.19
CA GLY A 545 -18.79 31.62 52.45
C GLY A 545 -19.37 31.40 53.85
N PRO A 546 -19.80 32.46 54.54
CA PRO A 546 -19.04 33.03 55.65
C PRO A 546 -19.79 32.99 57.00
N SER A 547 -19.09 33.23 58.11
CA SER A 547 -19.72 33.70 59.34
C SER A 547 -18.83 34.70 60.10
N ALA A 548 -19.50 35.68 60.68
CA ALA A 548 -19.02 37.01 61.07
C ALA A 548 -18.42 37.08 62.48
N ALA A 549 -17.52 38.05 62.71
CA ALA A 549 -17.67 39.16 63.68
C ALA A 549 -16.33 39.87 63.98
N ALA A 550 -16.44 41.18 64.25
CA ALA A 550 -15.50 42.11 64.92
C ALA A 550 -14.47 42.90 64.06
N THR A 551 -14.90 44.13 63.73
CA THR A 551 -14.23 45.41 63.41
C THR A 551 -13.20 45.91 64.47
N PRO A 552 -12.54 47.09 64.31
CA PRO A 552 -11.68 47.58 63.21
C PRO A 552 -10.43 48.37 63.72
N ALA A 553 -9.51 48.78 62.84
CA ALA A 553 -8.61 49.97 62.90
C ALA A 553 -7.37 49.71 62.01
N SER A 554 -6.77 50.62 61.25
CA SER A 554 -6.98 52.04 60.93
C SER A 554 -5.88 52.44 59.94
N VAL A 555 -6.22 53.22 58.90
CA VAL A 555 -5.42 54.34 58.32
C VAL A 555 -4.12 53.93 57.58
N THR A 556 -3.87 54.27 56.31
CA THR A 556 -3.68 55.62 55.78
C THR A 556 -3.69 55.63 54.23
N THR A 557 -4.24 56.72 53.70
CA THR A 557 -4.30 57.22 52.32
C THR A 557 -2.94 57.51 51.68
N VAL A 558 -2.84 57.50 50.34
CA VAL A 558 -2.47 58.66 49.48
C VAL A 558 -2.57 58.27 48.00
N ASP A 559 -3.28 59.11 47.25
CA ASP A 559 -3.45 59.13 45.79
C ASP A 559 -2.17 59.48 45.02
N THR A 560 -1.97 58.94 43.81
CA THR A 560 -2.16 59.69 42.55
C THR A 560 -1.61 58.97 41.29
N SER A 561 -2.49 58.91 40.29
CA SER A 561 -2.26 59.06 38.85
C SER A 561 -1.64 57.95 37.98
N ASN A 562 -2.46 57.60 36.97
CA ASN A 562 -2.13 57.20 35.60
C ASN A 562 -1.56 55.80 35.35
N ALA A 563 -2.43 54.87 34.92
CA ALA A 563 -2.65 54.56 33.49
C ALA A 563 -3.50 53.28 33.32
N ASN A 564 -4.66 53.45 32.69
CA ASN A 564 -5.35 52.53 31.78
C ASN A 564 -5.61 51.05 32.14
N ILE A 565 -6.92 50.71 32.08
CA ILE A 565 -7.58 49.39 31.87
C ILE A 565 -7.85 48.65 33.20
N PRO A 566 -9.11 48.22 33.55
CA PRO A 566 -9.84 47.20 32.76
C PRO A 566 -11.39 47.13 32.83
N ASN A 567 -11.94 46.32 31.91
CA ASN A 567 -13.11 45.43 31.99
C ASN A 567 -14.55 45.95 32.25
N HIS A 568 -15.42 45.70 31.26
CA HIS A 568 -16.62 44.84 31.35
C HIS A 568 -17.20 44.65 29.93
N GLY A 569 -17.75 43.50 29.50
CA GLY A 569 -18.05 42.29 30.24
C GLY A 569 -18.61 41.17 29.35
N GLN A 570 -18.79 40.03 30.03
CA GLN A 570 -19.81 39.00 29.84
C GLN A 570 -19.95 38.32 28.47
N ILE A 571 -19.28 37.17 28.44
CA ILE A 571 -19.52 35.99 27.61
C ILE A 571 -20.97 35.52 27.76
N LYS A 572 -21.70 35.45 26.64
CA LYS A 572 -22.80 34.50 26.43
C LYS A 572 -22.32 33.42 25.46
N SER A 573 -22.46 32.19 25.91
CA SER A 573 -22.23 30.94 25.19
C SER A 573 -23.07 30.83 23.90
N VAL A 574 -22.41 30.63 22.77
CA VAL A 574 -22.99 29.94 21.61
C VAL A 574 -22.02 28.85 21.19
N THR A 575 -22.41 27.62 21.50
CA THR A 575 -21.77 26.38 21.07
C THR A 575 -22.16 26.13 19.62
N SER A 576 -21.26 26.40 18.67
CA SER A 576 -21.38 25.94 17.28
C SER A 576 -20.52 24.70 17.09
N THR A 577 -21.13 23.53 17.30
CA THR A 577 -20.64 22.23 16.84
C THR A 577 -20.70 22.17 15.31
N MET A 578 -19.56 22.31 14.63
CA MET A 578 -19.44 21.77 13.26
C MET A 578 -19.10 20.29 13.38
N GLN A 579 -20.14 19.45 13.27
CA GLN A 579 -20.00 18.02 13.04
C GLN A 579 -19.44 17.80 11.62
N MET A 580 -18.20 17.32 11.53
CA MET A 580 -17.67 16.71 10.30
C MET A 580 -18.29 15.31 10.16
N GLN A 581 -19.34 15.22 9.34
CA GLN A 581 -20.02 13.98 8.99
C GLN A 581 -19.16 13.21 7.96
N TYR A 582 -18.58 12.09 8.38
CA TYR A 582 -18.01 11.09 7.47
C TYR A 582 -19.15 10.28 6.82
N PRO A 583 -19.16 10.05 5.49
CA PRO A 583 -20.04 9.05 4.90
C PRO A 583 -19.41 7.66 5.06
N THR A 584 -19.86 6.91 6.06
CA THR A 584 -19.74 5.45 6.15
C THR A 584 -20.86 4.81 5.34
N ALA A 585 -20.58 4.41 4.09
CA ALA A 585 -21.51 3.59 3.32
C ALA A 585 -21.41 2.13 3.79
N SER A 586 -22.30 1.76 4.71
CA SER A 586 -22.61 0.37 5.04
C SER A 586 -23.73 -0.11 4.12
N MET A 587 -23.45 -1.10 3.27
CA MET A 587 -24.49 -1.76 2.47
C MET A 587 -25.28 -2.72 3.38
N GLN A 588 -26.47 -2.30 3.80
CA GLN A 588 -27.52 -3.21 4.25
C GLN A 588 -28.60 -3.29 3.16
N ALA A 589 -28.85 -4.51 2.71
CA ALA A 589 -29.88 -4.85 1.75
C ALA A 589 -31.28 -4.78 2.40
N GLN A 590 -32.24 -4.17 1.70
CA GLN A 590 -33.68 -4.36 1.92
C GLN A 590 -34.39 -4.47 0.55
N PRO A 591 -35.50 -5.24 0.46
CA PRO A 591 -35.95 -5.89 -0.77
C PRO A 591 -36.94 -5.05 -1.60
N TYR A 592 -36.92 -5.31 -2.91
CA TYR A 592 -37.82 -4.74 -3.92
C TYR A 592 -39.30 -5.09 -3.68
N GLY A 593 -40.15 -4.08 -3.63
CA GLY A 593 -41.61 -4.18 -3.79
C GLY A 593 -42.03 -4.06 -5.27
N ALA A 594 -43.09 -4.78 -5.64
CA ALA A 594 -43.62 -4.96 -6.99
C ALA A 594 -44.20 -3.67 -7.64
N PRO A 595 -44.31 -3.60 -8.98
CA PRO A 595 -44.82 -2.42 -9.69
C PRO A 595 -46.35 -2.44 -9.81
N SER A 596 -46.98 -1.28 -9.59
CA SER A 596 -48.39 -1.04 -9.89
C SER A 596 -48.55 -0.47 -11.30
N GLN A 597 -49.44 -1.09 -12.06
CA GLN A 597 -49.92 -0.66 -13.36
C GLN A 597 -50.74 0.63 -13.25
N ASN A 598 -50.50 1.58 -14.16
CA ASN A 598 -51.50 2.39 -14.89
C ASN A 598 -50.90 3.74 -15.28
N ILE A 599 -50.79 3.97 -16.60
CA ILE A 599 -51.41 5.09 -17.34
C ILE A 599 -50.93 4.95 -18.78
N GLN A 600 -51.83 4.44 -19.62
CA GLN A 600 -51.81 4.56 -21.07
C GLN A 600 -52.92 5.57 -21.43
N GLN A 601 -52.68 6.31 -22.52
CA GLN A 601 -53.63 7.09 -23.36
C GLN A 601 -53.68 8.61 -23.17
N ASN A 602 -53.02 9.32 -24.10
CA ASN A 602 -53.61 10.23 -25.10
C ASN A 602 -52.51 10.47 -26.18
N PHE A 603 -52.58 9.93 -27.42
CA PHE A 603 -53.25 10.46 -28.63
C PHE A 603 -53.06 11.98 -28.83
N GLN A 604 -52.72 12.56 -29.99
CA GLN A 604 -52.23 12.18 -31.33
C GLN A 604 -52.03 13.53 -32.09
N LEU A 605 -51.11 13.56 -33.05
CA LEU A 605 -51.13 14.36 -34.31
C LEU A 605 -51.28 15.90 -34.29
N THR A 606 -50.25 16.59 -34.82
CA THR A 606 -50.43 17.57 -35.93
C THR A 606 -49.15 17.66 -36.78
N THR A 607 -49.35 17.49 -38.09
CA THR A 607 -48.40 17.63 -39.19
C THR A 607 -48.56 19.00 -39.87
N ASN A 608 -47.44 19.52 -40.39
CA ASN A 608 -47.27 20.20 -41.69
C ASN A 608 -47.30 21.75 -41.88
N MET A 609 -46.32 22.18 -42.71
CA MET A 609 -46.25 23.32 -43.66
C MET A 609 -45.83 24.70 -43.07
N THR A 610 -44.93 25.54 -43.63
CA THR A 610 -44.32 25.66 -44.99
C THR A 610 -43.27 26.79 -45.03
N ASN A 611 -42.46 26.82 -46.11
CA ASN A 611 -41.64 27.90 -46.73
C ASN A 611 -40.18 28.01 -46.25
N ALA A 612 -39.11 27.72 -47.03
CA ALA A 612 -38.74 27.83 -48.46
C ALA A 612 -38.40 29.26 -48.94
N MET A 613 -37.10 29.51 -49.17
CA MET A 613 -36.40 30.48 -50.07
C MET A 613 -34.90 30.43 -49.67
N GLY A 614 -33.85 30.26 -50.48
CA GLY A 614 -33.55 30.05 -51.90
C GLY A 614 -31.99 29.92 -52.00
N SER A 615 -31.44 29.00 -52.81
CA SER A 615 -30.60 29.23 -54.03
C SER A 615 -29.42 30.21 -53.86
N ASP A 616 -28.18 30.03 -54.28
CA ASP A 616 -27.35 29.14 -55.13
C ASP A 616 -25.89 29.44 -54.71
N GLY A 617 -24.87 28.58 -54.78
CA GLY A 617 -24.26 27.99 -55.98
C GLY A 617 -22.72 28.21 -55.91
N THR A 618 -21.95 27.40 -56.65
CA THR A 618 -20.48 27.47 -56.90
C THR A 618 -19.52 27.17 -55.72
N GLN A 619 -18.32 26.58 -55.85
CA GLN A 619 -17.66 25.65 -56.79
C GLN A 619 -16.28 25.30 -56.14
N GLN A 620 -15.78 24.08 -56.36
CA GLN A 620 -14.35 23.70 -56.58
C GLN A 620 -13.24 23.91 -55.52
N GLN A 621 -12.63 22.77 -55.16
CA GLN A 621 -11.20 22.43 -55.17
C GLN A 621 -10.16 23.40 -54.55
N ARG A 622 -9.53 22.95 -53.46
CA ARG A 622 -8.16 22.41 -53.45
C ARG A 622 -7.90 21.59 -52.20
#